data_AF-A0A4D6XXU9-F1
#
_entry.id   AF-A0A4D6XXU9-F1
#
_cell.length_a   1.000
_cell.length_b   1.000
_cell.length_c   1.000
_cell.angle_alpha   90.00
_cell.angle_beta   90.00
_cell.angle_gamma   90.00
#
_symmetry.space_group_name_H-M   'P 1'
#
loop_
_entity.id
_entity.type
_entity.pdbx_description
1 polymer ?
#
loop_
_entity_poly.entity_id
_entity_poly.type
_entity_poly.pdbx_seq_one_letter_code
_entity_poly.pdbx_strand_id
1 'polypeptide(L)' 'MKKFNCLYLDIILGGFFGTIRGLILVFFFLFIFKCISMNNYNYYVKNSIFFSIFFQFVNYFFNFFGLS' A
#
# COMPACT_ATOMS: atom_id res chain seq x y z
N MET A 1 15.67 -32.39 -9.79
CA MET A 1 14.43 -31.72 -9.36
C MET A 1 14.70 -30.39 -8.62
N LYS A 2 15.28 -29.38 -9.28
CA LYS A 2 15.53 -28.05 -8.67
C LYS A 2 14.92 -26.85 -9.43
N LYS A 3 14.55 -27.04 -10.70
CA LYS A 3 14.07 -25.97 -11.61
C LYS A 3 12.63 -25.51 -11.35
N PHE A 4 11.76 -26.39 -10.84
CA PHE A 4 10.35 -26.06 -10.61
C PHE A 4 10.13 -25.01 -9.50
N ASN A 5 11.05 -24.90 -8.55
CA ASN A 5 10.90 -23.98 -7.42
C ASN A 5 11.22 -22.52 -7.79
N CYS A 6 12.11 -22.28 -8.76
CA CYS A 6 12.45 -20.92 -9.21
C CYS A 6 11.29 -20.25 -9.95
N LEU A 7 10.62 -20.94 -10.87
CA LEU A 7 9.51 -20.36 -11.64
C LEU A 7 8.34 -19.95 -10.74
N TYR A 8 8.04 -20.73 -9.71
CA TYR A 8 6.97 -20.41 -8.77
C TYR A 8 7.35 -19.20 -7.90
N LEU A 9 8.61 -19.12 -7.47
CA LEU A 9 9.14 -17.96 -6.76
C LEU A 9 9.10 -16.69 -7.63
N ASP A 10 9.46 -16.77 -8.91
CA ASP A 10 9.42 -15.61 -9.81
C ASP A 10 8.00 -15.08 -10.02
N ILE A 11 7.00 -15.96 -10.07
CA ILE A 11 5.59 -15.56 -10.17
C ILE A 11 5.13 -14.88 -8.87
N ILE A 12 5.48 -15.44 -7.71
CA ILE A 12 5.14 -14.85 -6.40
C ILE A 12 5.84 -13.51 -6.23
N LEU A 13 7.14 -13.43 -6.53
CA LEU A 13 7.92 -12.21 -6.47
C LEU A 13 7.39 -11.17 -7.44
N GLY A 14 7.06 -11.55 -8.67
CA GLY A 14 6.44 -10.66 -9.66
C GLY A 14 5.11 -10.08 -9.18
N GLY A 15 4.22 -10.93 -8.65
CA GLY A 15 2.94 -10.50 -8.08
C GLY A 15 3.11 -9.58 -6.86
N PHE A 16 4.06 -9.91 -5.99
CA PHE A 16 4.39 -9.11 -4.81
C PHE A 16 4.95 -7.73 -5.20
N PHE A 17 5.90 -7.68 -6.14
CA PHE A 17 6.44 -6.43 -6.67
C PHE A 17 5.36 -5.59 -7.37
N GLY A 18 4.47 -6.22 -8.13
CA GLY A 18 3.34 -5.53 -8.75
C GLY A 18 2.40 -4.89 -7.73
N THR A 19 2.09 -5.62 -6.66
CA THR A 19 1.22 -5.15 -5.57
C THR A 19 1.86 -3.99 -4.82
N ILE A 20 3.15 -4.09 -4.49
CA ILE A 20 3.92 -3.00 -3.86
C ILE A 20 3.92 -1.76 -4.76
N ARG A 21 4.12 -1.93 -6.07
CA ARG A 21 4.18 -0.80 -7.01
C ARG A 21 2.84 -0.09 -7.13
N GLY A 22 1.73 -0.84 -7.12
CA GLY A 22 0.38 -0.28 -7.06
C GLY A 22 0.12 0.49 -5.77
N LEU A 23 0.53 -0.08 -4.63
CA LEU A 23 0.49 0.56 -3.31
C LEU A 23 1.23 1.90 -3.28
N ILE A 24 2.45 1.94 -3.83
CA ILE A 24 3.27 3.16 -3.91
C ILE A 24 2.57 4.24 -4.76
N LEU A 25 1.97 3.87 -5.88
CA LEU A 25 1.25 4.80 -6.76
C LEU A 25 0.04 5.43 -6.06
N VAL A 26 -0.76 4.63 -5.36
CA VAL A 26 -1.89 5.12 -4.57
C VAL A 26 -1.42 6.10 -3.49
N PHE A 27 -0.29 5.80 -2.85
CA PHE A 27 0.31 6.68 -1.85
C PHE A 27 0.73 8.03 -2.45
N PHE A 28 1.34 8.02 -3.63
CA PHE A 28 1.71 9.24 -4.36
C PHE A 28 0.50 10.08 -4.73
N PHE A 29 -0.56 9.46 -5.24
CA PHE A 29 -1.80 10.17 -5.57
C PHE A 29 -2.43 10.82 -4.33
N LEU A 30 -2.51 10.10 -3.22
CA LEU A 30 -2.97 10.65 -1.94
C LEU A 30 -2.11 11.85 -1.49
N PHE A 31 -0.80 11.75 -1.64
CA PHE A 31 0.13 12.80 -1.25
C PHE A 31 -0.07 14.08 -2.07
N ILE A 32 -0.25 13.93 -3.38
CA ILE A 32 -0.57 15.06 -4.28
C ILE A 32 -1.92 15.68 -3.90
N PHE A 33 -2.94 14.86 -3.66
CA PHE A 33 -4.26 15.33 -3.23
C PHE A 33 -4.21 16.10 -1.91
N LYS A 34 -3.40 15.63 -0.95
CA LYS A 34 -3.16 16.31 0.32
C LYS A 34 -2.55 17.69 0.13
N CYS A 35 -1.56 17.82 -0.76
CA CYS A 35 -0.92 19.10 -1.06
C CYS A 35 -1.88 20.10 -1.71
N ILE A 36 -2.81 19.64 -2.55
CA ILE A 36 -3.74 20.52 -3.27
C ILE A 36 -4.85 21.04 -2.34
N SER A 37 -5.43 20.17 -1.50
CA SER A 37 -6.53 20.57 -0.62
C SER A 37 -6.60 19.71 0.64
N MET A 38 -6.02 20.22 1.72
CA MET A 38 -5.98 19.55 3.02
C MET A 38 -7.40 19.26 3.57
N ASN A 39 -8.36 20.17 3.36
CA ASN A 39 -9.74 19.98 3.81
C ASN A 39 -10.47 18.88 3.03
N ASN A 40 -10.35 18.88 1.70
CA ASN A 40 -10.98 17.83 0.88
C ASN A 40 -10.29 16.48 1.09
N TYR A 41 -8.97 16.47 1.30
CA TYR A 41 -8.22 15.28 1.68
C TYR A 41 -8.74 14.67 2.98
N ASN A 42 -8.86 15.46 4.05
CA ASN A 42 -9.37 14.97 5.33
C ASN A 42 -10.81 14.47 5.21
N TYR A 43 -11.66 15.16 4.45
CA TYR A 43 -13.03 14.71 4.18
C TYR A 43 -13.03 13.37 3.43
N TYR A 44 -12.23 13.24 2.38
CA TYR A 44 -12.17 12.04 1.55
C TYR A 44 -11.59 10.84 2.30
N VAL A 45 -10.51 11.03 3.06
CA VAL A 45 -9.90 9.99 3.91
C VAL A 45 -10.86 9.54 5.01
N LYS A 46 -11.58 10.47 5.63
CA LYS A 46 -12.52 10.15 6.72
C LYS A 46 -13.79 9.47 6.23
N ASN A 47 -14.25 9.79 5.02
CA ASN A 47 -15.48 9.25 4.46
C ASN A 47 -15.27 8.00 3.58
N SER A 48 -14.02 7.65 3.27
CA SER A 48 -13.69 6.47 2.48
C SER A 48 -13.27 5.30 3.37
N ILE A 49 -14.11 4.27 3.39
CA ILE A 49 -13.85 2.99 4.07
C ILE A 49 -12.55 2.36 3.56
N PHE A 50 -12.28 2.48 2.26
CA PHE A 50 -11.07 1.92 1.64
C PHE A 50 -9.79 2.54 2.25
N PHE A 51 -9.75 3.87 2.39
CA PHE A 51 -8.60 4.54 3.00
C PHE A 51 -8.49 4.29 4.50
N SER A 52 -9.62 4.17 5.21
CA SER A 52 -9.61 3.82 6.62
C SER A 52 -8.98 2.44 6.88
N ILE A 53 -9.38 1.43 6.11
CA ILE A 53 -8.81 0.08 6.17
C ILE A 53 -7.34 0.10 5.77
N PHE A 54 -7.00 0.85 4.73
CA PHE A 54 -5.62 1.01 4.27
C PHE A 54 -4.71 1.60 5.34
N PHE A 55 -5.12 2.69 5.98
CA PHE A 55 -4.35 3.31 7.06
C PHE A 55 -4.24 2.42 8.28
N GLN A 56 -5.28 1.67 8.64
CA GLN A 56 -5.17 0.64 9.68
C GLN A 56 -4.14 -0.42 9.30
N PHE A 57 -4.18 -0.93 8.07
CA PHE A 57 -3.25 -1.96 7.60
C PHE A 57 -1.79 -1.47 7.61
N VAL A 58 -1.56 -0.23 7.17
CA VAL A 58 -0.26 0.43 7.25
C VAL A 58 0.18 0.58 8.69
N ASN A 59 -0.71 1.04 9.59
CA ASN A 59 -0.38 1.21 11.00
C ASN A 59 -0.05 -0.12 11.68
N TYR A 60 -0.78 -1.19 11.35
CA TYR A 60 -0.45 -2.56 11.78
C TYR A 60 0.90 -3.03 11.26
N PHE A 61 1.20 -2.75 10.00
CA PHE A 61 2.49 -3.09 9.40
C PHE A 61 3.64 -2.36 10.11
N PHE A 62 3.53 -1.05 10.33
CA PHE A 62 4.53 -0.28 11.06
C PHE A 62 4.71 -0.73 12.52
N ASN A 63 3.62 -1.04 13.22
CA ASN A 63 3.68 -1.61 14.57
C ASN A 63 4.36 -2.98 14.60
N PHE A 64 4.09 -3.83 13.61
CA PHE A 64 4.73 -5.14 13.49
C PHE A 64 6.24 -5.04 13.31
N PHE A 65 6.71 -4.02 12.58
CA PHE A 65 8.14 -3.73 12.41
C PHE A 65 8.75 -2.88 13.53
N GLY A 66 7.97 -2.48 14.54
CA GLY A 66 8.47 -1.69 15.68
C GLY A 66 8.92 -0.27 15.33
N LEU A 67 8.41 0.29 14.22
CA LEU A 67 8.73 1.63 13.70
C LEU A 67 7.70 2.71 14.10
N SER A 68 6.78 2.39 15.03
CA SER A 68 5.77 3.30 15.57
C SER A 68 6.31 4.23 16.64
#